data_AF-A0A1Q3HIV6-F1
#
_entry.id   AF-A0A1Q3HIV6-F1
#
_cell.length_a   1.000
_cell.length_b   1.000
_cell.length_c   1.000
_cell.angle_alpha   90.00
_cell.angle_beta   90.00
_cell.angle_gamma   90.00
#
_symmetry.space_group_name_H-M   'P 1'
#
loop_
_entity.id
_entity.type
_entity.pdbx_description
1 polymer ?
#
loop_
_entity_poly.entity_id
_entity_poly.type
_entity_poly.pdbx_seq_one_letter_code
_entity_poly.pdbx_strand_id
1 'polypeptide(L)'
;MRVFLNSWVLACALVASGCFFSENPGPGRPCSDDSECPASYRCVTVSAEQRSCEVMYPPAPLETDAGSADAGPVPTWCQDIRPIMAASCVASCHGADTSGSRRTDFRLDQYAAIGGVNGARDLAARIKARAVDTQEMPPPGNPAPSEAERDLLRRWIAGGTPLCTDGGT
;
A
#
# COMPACT_ATOMS: atom_id res chain seq x y z
N MET A 1 -2.22 -56.34 75.85
CA MET A 1 -2.32 -54.94 75.37
C MET A 1 -1.53 -54.87 74.07
N ARG A 2 -2.22 -54.76 72.93
CA ARG A 2 -2.50 -53.50 72.20
C ARG A 2 -1.20 -52.84 71.70
N VAL A 3 -0.99 -52.49 70.44
CA VAL A 3 -1.77 -52.49 69.19
C VAL A 3 -0.76 -52.27 68.04
N PHE A 4 -1.04 -52.85 66.87
CA PHE A 4 -0.37 -52.63 65.58
C PHE A 4 -0.25 -51.14 65.22
N LEU A 5 0.71 -50.75 64.38
CA LEU A 5 0.40 -50.08 63.12
C LEU A 5 1.64 -49.98 62.22
N ASN A 6 1.55 -50.69 61.10
CA ASN A 6 2.36 -50.52 59.92
C ASN A 6 1.97 -49.17 59.29
N SER A 7 2.93 -48.27 59.07
CA SER A 7 2.72 -47.02 58.32
C SER A 7 3.96 -46.81 57.45
N TRP A 8 3.93 -47.25 56.20
CA TRP A 8 3.51 -46.44 55.04
C TRP A 8 4.39 -45.19 54.83
N VAL A 9 4.82 -45.07 53.57
CA VAL A 9 5.26 -43.84 52.86
C VAL A 9 6.70 -43.35 53.19
N LEU A 10 7.59 -42.94 52.27
CA LEU A 10 7.56 -42.56 50.85
C LEU A 10 8.86 -43.04 50.18
N ALA A 11 8.76 -43.73 49.04
CA ALA A 11 9.83 -43.71 48.03
C ALA A 11 9.64 -42.44 47.18
N CYS A 12 10.45 -41.41 47.42
CA CYS A 12 10.50 -40.23 46.54
C CYS A 12 11.34 -40.55 45.30
N ALA A 13 10.72 -41.16 44.28
CA ALA A 13 11.25 -41.11 42.93
C ALA A 13 10.98 -39.71 42.37
N LEU A 14 11.96 -38.81 42.51
CA LEU A 14 11.94 -37.53 41.80
C LEU A 14 12.26 -37.80 40.33
N VAL A 15 11.23 -38.15 39.56
CA VAL A 15 11.29 -38.03 38.10
C VAL A 15 11.21 -36.55 37.81
N ALA A 16 12.38 -35.90 37.68
CA ALA A 16 12.45 -34.59 37.07
C ALA A 16 12.07 -34.78 35.59
N SER A 17 10.77 -34.68 35.31
CA SER A 17 10.28 -34.43 33.96
C SER A 17 10.72 -33.01 33.59
N GLY A 18 11.98 -32.88 33.19
CA GLY A 18 12.44 -31.70 32.48
C GLY A 18 11.57 -31.60 31.23
N CYS A 19 10.84 -30.50 31.09
CA CYS A 19 10.35 -30.10 29.79
C CYS A 19 11.59 -29.93 28.91
N PHE A 20 11.88 -30.92 28.07
CA PHE A 20 12.73 -30.68 26.93
C PHE A 20 11.98 -29.63 26.12
N PHE A 21 12.43 -28.38 26.20
CA PHE A 21 12.13 -27.41 25.17
C PHE A 21 12.71 -28.05 23.91
N SER A 22 11.84 -28.67 23.11
CA SER A 22 12.19 -29.04 21.75
C SER A 22 12.63 -27.74 21.12
N GLU A 23 13.94 -27.53 21.00
CA GLU A 23 14.50 -26.49 20.16
C GLU A 23 13.79 -26.66 18.83
N ASN A 24 12.92 -25.72 18.50
CA ASN A 24 12.23 -25.72 17.22
C ASN A 24 13.38 -25.73 16.19
N PRO A 25 13.54 -26.78 15.37
CA PRO A 25 14.67 -26.90 14.46
C PRO A 25 14.48 -25.88 13.34
N GLY A 26 14.79 -24.64 13.68
CA GLY A 26 14.47 -23.46 12.90
C GLY A 26 15.40 -23.30 11.68
N PRO A 27 15.40 -22.08 11.11
CA PRO A 27 16.25 -21.73 9.97
C PRO A 27 17.72 -22.03 10.28
N GLY A 28 18.47 -22.50 9.29
CA GLY A 28 19.90 -22.79 9.43
C GLY A 28 20.26 -24.20 9.89
N ARG A 29 19.30 -25.13 10.08
CA ARG A 29 19.60 -26.55 10.33
C ARG A 29 20.26 -27.19 9.10
N PRO A 30 21.40 -27.89 9.20
CA PRO A 30 22.03 -28.54 8.05
C PRO A 30 21.16 -29.67 7.50
N CYS A 31 21.18 -29.84 6.18
CA CYS A 31 20.38 -30.84 5.48
C CYS A 31 21.07 -31.36 4.21
N SER A 32 20.73 -32.58 3.80
CA SER A 32 21.13 -33.18 2.53
C SER A 32 20.00 -33.15 1.50
N ASP A 33 18.75 -33.21 1.94
CA ASP A 33 17.56 -33.10 1.10
C ASP A 33 16.34 -32.60 1.88
N ASP A 34 15.24 -32.34 1.16
CA ASP A 34 14.04 -31.72 1.71
C ASP A 34 13.32 -32.58 2.76
N SER A 35 13.52 -33.90 2.78
CA SER A 35 12.88 -34.80 3.75
C SER A 35 13.43 -34.61 5.17
N GLU A 36 14.62 -34.02 5.28
CA GLU A 36 15.25 -33.72 6.57
C GLU A 36 14.74 -32.40 7.19
N CYS A 37 14.02 -31.60 6.40
CA CYS A 37 13.51 -30.29 6.81
C CYS A 37 12.07 -30.37 7.34
N PRO A 38 11.69 -29.49 8.31
CA PRO A 38 10.29 -29.36 8.72
C PRO A 38 9.38 -28.95 7.55
N ALA A 39 8.07 -29.21 7.66
CA ALA A 39 7.11 -29.06 6.56
C ALA A 39 7.15 -27.70 5.82
N SER A 40 7.50 -26.62 6.52
CA SER A 40 7.60 -25.25 5.96
C SER A 40 9.00 -24.84 5.48
N TYR A 41 9.95 -25.76 5.44
CA TYR A 41 11.35 -25.50 5.08
C TYR A 41 11.79 -26.37 3.91
N ARG A 42 12.84 -25.93 3.21
CA ARG A 42 13.48 -26.65 2.10
C ARG A 42 14.99 -26.60 2.24
N CYS A 43 15.65 -27.63 1.72
CA CYS A 43 17.08 -27.78 1.83
C CYS A 43 17.81 -26.99 0.74
N VAL A 44 18.25 -25.78 1.07
CA VAL A 44 18.91 -24.86 0.11
C VAL A 44 20.42 -24.83 0.33
N THR A 45 21.18 -24.57 -0.74
CA THR A 45 22.62 -24.33 -0.68
C THR A 45 22.89 -22.90 -0.19
N VAL A 46 23.52 -22.75 0.97
CA VAL A 46 23.93 -21.45 1.54
C VAL A 46 25.34 -21.07 1.11
N SER A 47 26.19 -22.06 0.86
CA SER A 47 27.52 -21.90 0.26
C SER A 47 27.92 -23.15 -0.53
N ALA A 48 29.09 -23.13 -1.16
CA ALA A 48 29.58 -24.22 -2.01
C ALA A 48 29.57 -25.61 -1.32
N GLU A 49 29.66 -25.65 0.01
CA GLU A 49 29.78 -26.88 0.81
C GLU A 49 28.76 -26.95 1.95
N GLN A 50 27.83 -25.99 2.05
CA GLN A 50 26.87 -25.92 3.15
C GLN A 50 25.45 -25.80 2.62
N ARG A 51 24.59 -26.67 3.13
CA ARG A 51 23.15 -26.66 2.87
C ARG A 51 22.41 -26.57 4.19
N SER A 52 21.36 -25.75 4.24
CA SER A 52 20.50 -25.62 5.41
C SER A 52 19.02 -25.60 5.03
N CYS A 53 18.20 -26.02 5.98
CA CYS A 53 16.76 -25.86 5.94
C CYS A 53 16.44 -24.38 6.10
N GLU A 54 16.03 -23.75 5.01
CA GLU A 54 15.53 -22.38 5.01
C GLU A 54 14.02 -22.38 4.77
N VAL A 55 13.33 -21.38 5.32
CA VAL A 55 11.89 -21.24 5.15
C VAL A 55 11.57 -21.07 3.67
N MET A 56 10.62 -21.86 3.18
CA MET A 56 10.04 -21.65 1.85
C MET A 56 9.10 -20.43 1.93
N TYR A 57 9.62 -19.23 1.68
CA TYR A 57 8.79 -18.03 1.46
C TYR A 57 8.36 -18.01 -0.02
N PRO A 58 7.13 -17.58 -0.38
CA PRO A 58 6.22 -16.76 0.41
C PRO A 58 5.12 -17.54 1.15
N PRO A 59 4.54 -16.96 2.22
CA PRO A 59 3.30 -17.46 2.76
C PRO A 59 2.32 -17.50 1.59
N ALA A 60 1.60 -18.62 1.48
CA ALA A 60 0.28 -18.58 0.85
C ALA A 60 -0.42 -17.33 1.42
N PRO A 61 -1.04 -16.49 0.58
CA PRO A 61 -1.47 -15.17 1.00
C PRO A 61 -2.28 -15.31 2.29
N LEU A 62 -1.65 -15.02 3.42
CA LEU A 62 -2.37 -14.56 4.58
C LEU A 62 -3.07 -13.34 4.03
N GLU A 63 -4.39 -13.32 4.10
CA GLU A 63 -5.28 -12.33 3.47
C GLU A 63 -5.06 -10.89 3.98
N THR A 64 -3.89 -10.57 4.52
CA THR A 64 -3.59 -9.35 5.29
C THR A 64 -2.33 -8.61 4.88
N ASP A 65 -1.51 -9.12 3.95
CA ASP A 65 -0.47 -8.30 3.30
C ASP A 65 -0.84 -8.00 1.85
N ALA A 66 -2.07 -7.51 1.65
CA ALA A 66 -2.37 -6.69 0.48
C ALA A 66 -1.55 -5.41 0.58
N GLY A 67 -0.25 -5.50 0.27
CA GLY A 67 0.51 -4.35 -0.21
C GLY A 67 -0.36 -3.68 -1.24
N SER A 68 -0.65 -2.39 -1.01
CA SER A 68 -1.58 -1.60 -1.81
C SER A 68 -1.36 -1.96 -3.27
N ALA A 69 -2.37 -2.55 -3.92
CA ALA A 69 -2.26 -2.97 -5.31
C ALA A 69 -1.60 -1.81 -6.06
N ASP A 70 -0.45 -2.04 -6.68
CA ASP A 70 0.34 -1.00 -7.35
C ASP A 70 -0.65 -0.15 -8.15
N ALA A 71 -0.86 1.10 -7.72
CA ALA A 71 -1.98 1.92 -8.17
C ALA A 71 -1.80 2.40 -9.63
N GLY A 72 -0.95 1.71 -10.38
CA GLY A 72 -0.48 2.06 -11.71
C GLY A 72 0.56 3.18 -11.70
N PRO A 73 1.05 3.55 -12.88
CA PRO A 73 1.95 4.69 -13.04
C PRO A 73 1.30 5.98 -12.52
N VAL A 74 2.13 6.90 -12.01
CA VAL A 74 1.67 8.24 -11.61
C VAL A 74 1.07 8.93 -12.83
N PRO A 75 -0.19 9.40 -12.78
CA PRO A 75 -0.83 10.08 -13.91
C PRO A 75 -0.12 11.38 -14.24
N THR A 76 -0.19 11.84 -15.48
CA THR A 76 0.40 13.10 -15.93
C THR A 76 -0.64 14.12 -16.36
N TRP A 77 -0.29 15.40 -16.28
CA TRP A 77 -1.19 16.45 -16.74
C TRP A 77 -1.60 16.28 -18.20
N CYS A 78 -0.63 16.05 -19.08
CA CYS A 78 -0.84 16.10 -20.53
C CYS A 78 -1.74 14.98 -21.03
N GLN A 79 -1.64 13.79 -20.44
CA GLN A 79 -2.38 12.60 -20.87
C GLN A 79 -3.65 12.38 -20.05
N ASP A 80 -3.55 12.47 -18.73
CA ASP A 80 -4.60 11.96 -17.83
C ASP A 80 -5.46 13.07 -17.22
N ILE A 81 -4.85 14.19 -16.79
CA ILE A 81 -5.56 15.18 -15.96
C ILE A 81 -6.18 16.31 -16.78
N ARG A 82 -5.53 16.77 -17.85
CA ARG A 82 -6.07 17.83 -18.71
C ARG A 82 -7.45 17.48 -19.28
N PRO A 83 -7.73 16.24 -19.75
CA PRO A 83 -9.07 15.86 -20.18
C PRO A 83 -10.13 16.00 -19.08
N ILE A 84 -9.80 15.59 -17.85
CA ILE A 84 -10.70 15.70 -16.69
C ILE A 84 -11.01 17.16 -16.38
N MET A 85 -9.98 18.03 -16.37
CA MET A 85 -10.18 19.47 -16.15
C MET A 85 -11.07 20.07 -17.23
N ALA A 86 -10.82 19.74 -18.50
CA ALA A 86 -11.60 20.26 -19.62
C ALA A 86 -13.08 19.84 -19.53
N ALA A 87 -13.33 18.57 -19.20
CA ALA A 87 -14.68 18.02 -19.15
C ALA A 87 -15.49 18.50 -17.94
N SER A 88 -14.86 18.66 -16.78
CA SER A 88 -15.58 18.89 -15.52
C SER A 88 -15.39 20.28 -14.91
N CYS A 89 -14.27 20.96 -15.17
CA CYS A 89 -13.89 22.15 -14.40
C CYS A 89 -13.90 23.44 -15.23
N VAL A 90 -13.47 23.35 -16.49
CA VAL A 90 -13.15 24.51 -17.32
C VAL A 90 -14.41 25.27 -17.72
N ALA A 91 -15.25 24.68 -18.60
CA ALA A 91 -16.51 25.24 -19.10
C ALA A 91 -16.55 26.79 -19.10
N SER A 92 -17.63 27.41 -18.59
CA SER A 92 -17.75 28.85 -18.36
C SER A 92 -17.31 29.28 -16.96
N CYS A 93 -16.58 28.43 -16.23
CA CYS A 93 -16.31 28.62 -14.80
C CYS A 93 -14.82 28.84 -14.50
N HIS A 94 -13.98 27.84 -14.71
CA HIS A 94 -12.55 27.88 -14.35
C HIS A 94 -11.64 27.84 -15.57
N GLY A 95 -12.13 28.35 -16.71
CA GLY A 95 -11.42 28.47 -17.97
C GLY A 95 -11.23 29.93 -18.41
N ALA A 96 -11.01 30.13 -19.72
CA ALA A 96 -10.92 31.48 -20.30
C ALA A 96 -12.20 32.28 -20.10
N ASP A 97 -13.32 31.59 -20.20
CA ASP A 97 -14.61 32.09 -19.76
C ASP A 97 -14.80 31.75 -18.29
N THR A 98 -15.06 32.78 -17.49
CA THR A 98 -15.34 32.69 -16.06
C THR A 98 -16.72 33.24 -15.71
N SER A 99 -17.61 33.43 -16.69
CA SER A 99 -18.94 34.02 -16.51
C SER A 99 -19.84 33.25 -15.52
N GLY A 100 -19.63 31.95 -15.38
CA GLY A 100 -20.29 31.06 -14.42
C GLY A 100 -19.56 30.92 -13.07
N SER A 101 -18.42 31.56 -12.88
CA SER A 101 -17.59 31.44 -11.67
C SER A 101 -17.51 32.74 -10.88
N ARG A 102 -17.43 32.60 -9.56
CA ARG A 102 -17.12 33.70 -8.63
C ARG A 102 -15.61 33.91 -8.44
N ARG A 103 -14.79 33.17 -9.19
CA ARG A 103 -13.32 33.15 -9.11
C ARG A 103 -12.73 33.34 -10.49
N THR A 104 -11.83 34.31 -10.61
CA THR A 104 -11.14 34.70 -11.84
C THR A 104 -9.62 34.74 -11.67
N ASP A 105 -9.13 34.41 -10.47
CA ASP A 105 -7.72 34.45 -10.07
C ASP A 105 -6.91 33.22 -10.47
N PHE A 106 -7.55 32.24 -11.12
CA PHE A 106 -6.91 31.02 -11.60
C PHE A 106 -7.63 30.45 -12.83
N ARG A 107 -6.92 29.56 -13.53
CA ARG A 107 -7.30 28.95 -14.79
C ARG A 107 -6.94 27.47 -14.75
N LEU A 108 -7.94 26.60 -14.75
CA LEU A 108 -7.78 25.15 -14.69
C LEU A 108 -7.64 24.49 -16.07
N ASP A 109 -7.72 25.25 -17.15
CA ASP A 109 -7.31 24.80 -18.50
C ASP A 109 -5.81 24.94 -18.73
N GLN A 110 -5.09 25.61 -17.83
CA GLN A 110 -3.65 25.79 -17.88
C GLN A 110 -2.98 24.96 -16.78
N TYR A 111 -1.84 24.35 -17.11
CA TYR A 111 -1.08 23.58 -16.12
C TYR A 111 -0.44 24.48 -15.05
N ALA A 112 0.33 25.47 -15.49
CA ALA A 112 1.07 26.40 -14.63
C ALA A 112 0.54 27.82 -14.79
N ALA A 113 0.94 28.69 -13.88
CA ALA A 113 0.59 30.10 -13.94
C ALA A 113 1.03 30.77 -15.26
N ILE A 114 0.16 31.61 -15.81
CA ILE A 114 0.43 32.45 -16.99
C ILE A 114 0.05 33.88 -16.66
N GLY A 115 1.00 34.81 -16.79
CA GLY A 115 0.74 36.24 -16.54
C GLY A 115 0.26 36.54 -15.11
N GLY A 116 0.69 35.74 -14.11
CA GLY A 116 0.29 35.89 -12.71
C GLY A 116 -1.06 35.27 -12.35
N VAL A 117 -1.77 34.67 -13.31
CA VAL A 117 -3.00 33.91 -13.07
C VAL A 117 -2.61 32.45 -12.84
N ASN A 118 -3.00 31.89 -11.68
CA ASN A 118 -2.58 30.56 -11.26
C ASN A 118 -3.12 29.44 -12.17
N GLY A 119 -2.34 28.39 -12.38
CA GLY A 119 -2.73 27.19 -13.13
C GLY A 119 -3.22 26.04 -12.23
N ALA A 120 -3.59 24.92 -12.84
CA ALA A 120 -4.04 23.73 -12.13
C ALA A 120 -3.00 23.17 -11.14
N ARG A 121 -1.70 23.21 -11.48
CA ARG A 121 -0.59 22.81 -10.59
C ARG A 121 -0.59 23.66 -9.31
N ASP A 122 -0.71 24.98 -9.46
CA ASP A 122 -0.70 25.93 -8.35
C ASP A 122 -1.93 25.72 -7.43
N LEU A 123 -3.02 25.19 -7.99
CA LEU A 123 -4.27 24.92 -7.29
C LEU A 123 -4.42 23.46 -6.85
N ALA A 124 -3.39 22.61 -6.98
CA ALA A 124 -3.47 21.16 -6.73
C ALA A 124 -4.11 20.81 -5.38
N ALA A 125 -3.67 21.41 -4.28
CA ALA A 125 -4.25 21.16 -2.96
C ALA A 125 -5.74 21.54 -2.88
N ARG A 126 -6.14 22.62 -3.57
CA ARG A 126 -7.53 23.09 -3.61
C ARG A 126 -8.40 22.22 -4.51
N ILE A 127 -7.85 21.73 -5.63
CA ILE A 127 -8.49 20.72 -6.49
C ILE A 127 -8.76 19.46 -5.66
N LYS A 128 -7.77 18.95 -4.92
CA LYS A 128 -7.97 17.80 -4.03
C LYS A 128 -9.11 18.04 -3.05
N ALA A 129 -9.06 19.16 -2.31
CA ALA A 129 -10.06 19.45 -1.30
C ALA A 129 -11.49 19.54 -1.88
N ARG A 130 -11.67 20.19 -3.04
CA ARG A 130 -13.01 20.52 -3.57
C ARG A 130 -13.56 19.48 -4.54
N ALA A 131 -12.70 18.85 -5.34
CA ALA A 131 -13.09 17.91 -6.37
C ALA A 131 -12.77 16.45 -6.00
N VAL A 132 -12.04 16.17 -4.93
CA VAL A 132 -11.78 14.79 -4.49
C VAL A 132 -12.38 14.57 -3.10
N ASP A 133 -11.98 15.37 -2.11
CA ASP A 133 -12.30 15.10 -0.70
C ASP A 133 -13.75 15.46 -0.36
N THR A 134 -14.21 16.66 -0.73
CA THR A 134 -15.57 17.14 -0.41
C THR A 134 -16.56 16.97 -1.57
N GLN A 135 -16.04 16.78 -2.78
CA GLN A 135 -16.82 16.64 -4.02
C GLN A 135 -17.82 17.80 -4.26
N GLU A 136 -17.60 18.97 -3.65
CA GLU A 136 -18.42 20.18 -3.84
C GLU A 136 -18.25 20.81 -5.23
N MET A 137 -17.12 20.50 -5.89
CA MET A 137 -16.87 20.90 -7.26
C MET A 137 -16.83 19.67 -8.19
N PRO A 138 -17.45 19.77 -9.37
CA PRO A 138 -18.29 20.88 -9.85
C PRO A 138 -19.65 20.98 -9.12
N PRO A 139 -20.33 22.14 -9.14
CA PRO A 139 -21.64 22.27 -8.50
C PRO A 139 -22.68 21.33 -9.13
N PRO A 140 -23.73 20.91 -8.39
CA PRO A 140 -24.77 20.04 -8.91
C PRO A 140 -25.35 20.52 -10.24
N GLY A 141 -25.60 19.58 -11.16
CA GLY A 141 -26.08 19.87 -12.51
C GLY A 141 -24.98 20.10 -13.55
N ASN A 142 -23.71 20.09 -13.16
CA ASN A 142 -22.56 20.15 -14.07
C ASN A 142 -21.88 18.76 -14.20
N PRO A 143 -21.17 18.48 -15.31
CA PRO A 143 -20.43 17.23 -15.47
C PRO A 143 -19.37 17.07 -14.39
N ALA A 144 -19.51 16.09 -13.51
CA ALA A 144 -18.58 15.84 -12.41
C ALA A 144 -17.62 14.69 -12.74
N PRO A 145 -16.38 14.69 -12.23
CA PRO A 145 -15.47 13.56 -12.40
C PRO A 145 -16.06 12.30 -11.76
N SER A 146 -15.94 11.18 -12.46
CA SER A 146 -16.18 9.84 -11.96
C SER A 146 -15.20 9.47 -10.83
N GLU A 147 -15.47 8.39 -10.10
CA GLU A 147 -14.56 7.95 -9.03
C GLU A 147 -13.17 7.58 -9.56
N ALA A 148 -13.10 6.96 -10.74
CA ALA A 148 -11.82 6.65 -11.40
C ALA A 148 -11.03 7.92 -11.76
N GLU A 149 -11.72 8.96 -12.24
CA GLU A 149 -11.08 10.25 -12.53
C GLU A 149 -10.64 10.99 -11.26
N ARG A 150 -11.42 10.89 -10.16
CA ARG A 150 -11.01 11.41 -8.85
C ARG A 150 -9.79 10.68 -8.32
N ASP A 151 -9.65 9.40 -8.60
CA ASP A 151 -8.44 8.65 -8.28
C ASP A 151 -7.22 9.13 -9.10
N LEU A 152 -7.40 9.38 -10.40
CA LEU A 152 -6.34 10.00 -11.22
C LEU A 152 -5.91 11.35 -10.64
N LEU A 153 -6.85 12.21 -10.24
CA LEU A 153 -6.55 13.49 -9.57
C LEU A 153 -5.79 13.27 -8.26
N ARG A 154 -6.23 12.33 -7.42
CA ARG A 154 -5.60 12.00 -6.13
C ARG A 154 -4.14 11.57 -6.33
N ARG A 155 -3.89 10.66 -7.28
CA ARG A 155 -2.56 10.12 -7.56
C ARG A 155 -1.65 11.14 -8.23
N TRP A 156 -2.15 11.94 -9.16
CA TRP A 156 -1.37 13.03 -9.77
C TRP A 156 -0.91 14.07 -8.73
N ILE A 157 -1.79 14.45 -7.81
CA ILE A 157 -1.48 15.41 -6.75
C ILE A 157 -0.48 14.81 -5.75
N ALA A 158 -0.68 13.55 -5.33
CA ALA A 158 0.26 12.85 -4.45
C ALA A 158 1.63 12.64 -5.11
N GLY A 159 1.67 12.41 -6.41
CA GLY A 159 2.88 12.24 -7.22
C GLY A 159 3.61 13.54 -7.58
N GLY A 160 3.25 14.68 -6.98
CA GLY A 160 3.94 15.96 -7.23
C GLY A 160 3.56 16.65 -8.54
N THR A 161 2.40 16.32 -9.10
CA THR A 161 1.79 16.97 -10.27
C THR A 161 2.65 16.99 -11.54
N PRO A 162 3.16 15.85 -12.03
CA PRO A 162 3.99 15.82 -13.25
C PRO A 162 3.24 16.39 -14.46
N LEU A 163 3.96 17.14 -15.31
CA LEU A 163 3.41 17.83 -16.48
C LEU A 163 3.09 16.83 -17.61
N CYS A 164 4.09 16.41 -18.37
CA CYS A 164 3.94 15.35 -19.37
C CYS A 164 4.90 14.22 -18.98
N THR A 165 4.64 13.01 -19.45
CA THR A 165 5.73 12.06 -19.61
C THR A 165 6.70 12.66 -20.63
N ASP A 166 7.96 12.87 -20.24
CA ASP A 166 9.02 13.06 -21.21
C ASP A 166 8.98 11.80 -22.06
N GLY A 167 8.61 11.91 -23.34
CA GLY A 167 8.53 10.76 -24.23
C GLY A 167 9.90 10.09 -24.28
N GLY A 168 10.11 9.11 -23.42
CA GLY A 168 11.41 8.50 -23.21
C GLY A 168 11.84 7.72 -24.45
N THR A 169 12.98 8.14 -24.99
CA THR A 169 14.02 7.23 -25.50
C THR A 169 15.36 7.72 -25.01
#